data_AF-A0A966CB17-F1
#
_entry.id   AF-A0A966CB17-F1
#
_cell.length_a   1.000
_cell.length_b   1.000
_cell.length_c   1.000
_cell.angle_alpha   90.00
_cell.angle_beta   90.00
_cell.angle_gamma   90.00
#
_symmetry.space_group_name_H-M   'P 1'
#
loop_
_entity.id
_entity.type
_entity.pdbx_description
1 polymer ?
#
loop_
_entity_poly.entity_id
_entity_poly.type
_entity_poly.pdbx_seq_one_letter_code
_entity_poly.pdbx_strand_id
1 'polypeptide(L)'
;MFNQENITPNPYDILEVSSAASTSEITKAFAMAMKKKRYNPKQIAEARKNLMDSQQRLIADYLRPNLPLIQRFKKQDLSALNEPIPLIKLLPEFDGLDTAYKESETISESDKELGLELFS
;
A
#
# COMPACT_ATOMS: atom_id res chain seq x y z
N MET A 1 -9.74 16.32 27.12
CA MET A 1 -9.24 17.49 26.36
C MET A 1 -8.24 16.95 25.37
N PHE A 2 -8.53 17.01 24.06
CA PHE A 2 -7.56 16.56 23.06
C PHE A 2 -6.38 17.54 23.08
N ASN A 3 -5.17 17.03 23.33
CA ASN A 3 -3.95 17.79 23.03
C ASN A 3 -4.05 18.17 21.54
N GLN A 4 -4.22 19.45 21.26
CA GLN A 4 -3.97 19.98 19.93
C GLN A 4 -2.46 19.87 19.72
N GLU A 5 -1.99 18.68 19.34
CA GLU A 5 -0.69 18.59 18.70
C GLU A 5 -0.72 19.60 17.55
N ASN A 6 0.29 20.47 17.50
CA ASN A 6 0.40 21.50 16.48
C ASN A 6 0.56 20.82 15.13
N ILE A 7 -0.55 20.42 14.51
CA ILE A 7 -0.59 19.86 13.16
C ILE A 7 -0.11 20.99 12.26
N THR A 8 1.13 20.88 11.80
CA THR A 8 1.72 21.83 10.86
C THR A 8 0.96 21.72 9.54
N PRO A 9 0.24 22.80 9.12
CA PRO A 9 -0.53 22.72 7.89
C PRO A 9 0.39 22.53 6.69
N ASN A 10 -0.07 21.77 5.69
CA ASN A 10 0.72 21.52 4.48
C ASN A 10 0.95 22.84 3.72
N PRO A 11 2.17 23.10 3.19
CA PRO A 11 2.46 24.34 2.46
C PRO A 11 1.55 24.59 1.25
N TYR A 12 1.05 23.53 0.59
CA TYR A 12 0.09 23.64 -0.51
C TYR A 12 -1.28 24.17 -0.05
N ASP A 13 -1.71 23.80 1.16
CA ASP A 13 -2.97 24.30 1.74
C ASP A 13 -2.83 25.75 2.19
N ILE A 14 -1.69 26.11 2.78
CA ILE A 14 -1.41 27.48 3.25
C ILE A 14 -1.45 28.47 2.08
N LEU A 15 -0.88 28.08 0.94
CA LEU A 15 -0.85 28.91 -0.27
C LEU A 15 -2.05 28.71 -1.19
N GLU A 16 -2.93 27.73 -0.90
CA GLU A 16 -4.09 27.36 -1.71
C GLU A 16 -3.71 27.06 -3.18
N VAL A 17 -2.65 26.25 -3.38
CA VAL A 17 -2.16 25.85 -4.71
C VAL A 17 -2.08 24.34 -4.86
N SER A 18 -2.14 23.86 -6.11
CA SER A 18 -1.92 22.45 -6.45
C SER A 18 -0.46 22.04 -6.27
N SER A 19 -0.19 20.75 -5.98
CA SER A 19 1.17 20.20 -5.99
C SER A 19 1.85 20.29 -7.35
N ALA A 20 1.05 20.32 -8.43
CA ALA A 20 1.51 20.53 -9.79
C ALA A 20 1.83 22.00 -10.13
N ALA A 21 1.68 22.94 -9.19
CA ALA A 21 1.87 24.36 -9.45
C ALA A 21 3.31 24.70 -9.85
N SER A 22 3.43 25.60 -10.82
CA SER A 22 4.69 26.20 -11.24
C SER A 22 5.22 27.21 -10.22
N THR A 23 6.50 27.56 -10.31
CA THR A 23 7.13 28.55 -9.41
C THR A 23 6.49 29.95 -9.52
N SER A 24 6.02 30.33 -10.72
CA SER A 24 5.30 31.59 -10.94
C SER A 24 3.91 31.58 -10.28
N GLU A 25 3.21 30.45 -10.31
CA GLU A 25 1.93 30.29 -9.61
C GLU A 25 2.10 30.34 -8.09
N ILE A 26 3.15 29.70 -7.56
CA ILE A 26 3.47 29.74 -6.12
C ILE A 26 3.76 31.18 -5.66
N THR A 27 4.52 31.95 -6.44
CA THR A 27 4.82 33.36 -6.08
C THR A 27 3.57 34.25 -6.14
N LYS A 28 2.71 34.06 -7.15
CA LYS A 28 1.41 34.75 -7.22
C LYS A 28 0.51 34.39 -6.05
N ALA A 29 0.43 33.10 -5.70
CA ALA A 29 -0.37 32.61 -4.59
C ALA A 29 0.12 33.10 -3.23
N PHE A 30 1.43 33.22 -3.04
CA PHE A 30 2.01 33.84 -1.85
C PHE A 30 1.51 35.28 -1.64
N ALA A 31 1.51 36.10 -2.69
CA ALA A 31 0.98 37.47 -2.60
C ALA A 31 -0.53 37.48 -2.27
N MET A 32 -1.30 36.54 -2.85
CA MET A 32 -2.73 36.40 -2.54
C MET A 32 -2.98 35.93 -1.11
N ALA A 33 -2.20 34.98 -0.59
CA ALA A 33 -2.30 34.47 0.78
C ALA A 33 -1.99 35.57 1.80
N MET A 34 -0.94 36.36 1.56
CA MET A 34 -0.60 37.53 2.38
C MET A 34 -1.74 38.56 2.43
N LYS A 35 -2.44 38.78 1.31
CA LYS A 35 -3.61 39.66 1.26
C LYS A 35 -4.82 39.08 2.01
N LYS A 36 -5.05 37.76 1.89
CA LYS A 36 -6.17 37.06 2.55
C LYS A 36 -6.02 36.98 4.07
N LYS A 37 -4.80 36.98 4.60
CA LYS A 37 -4.47 36.93 6.04
C LYS A 37 -5.15 35.77 6.80
N ARG A 38 -5.41 34.65 6.13
CA ARG A 38 -5.99 33.44 6.75
C ARG A 38 -4.99 32.75 7.68
N TYR A 39 -3.71 32.81 7.36
CA TYR A 39 -2.60 32.25 8.13
C TYR A 39 -1.65 33.35 8.61
N ASN A 40 -0.83 33.06 9.62
CA ASN A 40 0.19 34.00 10.09
C ASN A 40 1.19 34.30 8.95
N PRO A 41 1.58 35.56 8.71
CA PRO A 41 2.61 35.91 7.72
C PRO A 41 3.88 35.05 7.77
N LYS A 42 4.31 34.64 8.98
CA LYS A 42 5.46 33.75 9.15
C LYS A 42 5.22 32.37 8.53
N GLN A 43 4.04 31.79 8.74
CA GLN A 43 3.65 30.49 8.17
C GLN A 43 3.54 30.57 6.64
N ILE A 44 3.00 31.68 6.12
CA ILE A 44 2.89 31.90 4.68
C ILE A 44 4.28 32.01 4.03
N ALA A 45 5.22 32.72 4.68
CA ALA A 45 6.60 32.83 4.23
C ALA A 45 7.34 31.48 4.28
N GLU A 46 7.15 30.72 5.35
CA GLU A 46 7.71 29.38 5.50
C GLU A 46 7.16 28.41 4.45
N ALA A 47 5.85 28.43 4.20
CA ALA A 47 5.22 27.62 3.15
C ALA A 47 5.82 27.92 1.78
N ARG A 48 5.98 29.21 1.43
CA ARG A 48 6.66 29.60 0.17
C ARG A 48 8.10 29.08 0.14
N LYS A 49 8.87 29.25 1.22
CA LYS A 49 10.25 28.78 1.29
C LYS A 49 10.33 27.27 1.03
N ASN A 50 9.44 26.49 1.67
CA ASN A 50 9.41 25.05 1.53
C ASN A 50 9.04 24.61 0.10
N LEU A 51 8.12 25.29 -0.57
CA LEU A 51 7.79 24.95 -1.97
C LEU A 51 8.82 25.43 -3.00
N MET A 52 9.67 26.40 -2.64
CA MET A 52 10.77 26.86 -3.51
C MET A 52 12.03 25.99 -3.38
N ASP A 53 12.20 25.29 -2.25
CA ASP A 53 13.27 24.31 -2.06
C ASP A 53 12.85 22.93 -2.60
N SER A 54 13.62 22.40 -3.54
CA SER A 54 13.37 21.08 -4.15
C SER A 54 13.26 19.94 -3.15
N GLN A 55 14.08 19.92 -2.08
CA GLN A 55 14.07 18.82 -1.11
C GLN A 55 12.82 18.88 -0.23
N GLN A 56 12.47 20.07 0.25
CA GLN A 56 11.28 20.28 1.07
C GLN A 56 10.00 20.07 0.26
N ARG A 57 10.00 20.49 -1.00
CA ARG A 57 8.90 20.23 -1.93
C ARG A 57 8.68 18.73 -2.16
N LEU A 58 9.77 17.96 -2.35
CA LEU A 58 9.68 16.51 -2.49
C LEU A 58 9.06 15.84 -1.25
N ILE A 59 9.45 16.28 -0.05
CA ILE A 59 8.87 15.79 1.21
C ILE A 59 7.37 16.12 1.25
N ALA A 60 6.98 17.35 0.89
CA ALA A 60 5.58 17.77 0.88
C ALA A 60 4.73 16.98 -0.14
N ASP A 61 5.29 16.68 -1.31
CA ASP A 61 4.65 15.87 -2.35
C ASP A 61 4.49 14.42 -1.91
N TYR A 62 5.52 13.84 -1.29
CA TYR A 62 5.49 12.48 -0.77
C TYR A 62 4.44 12.30 0.32
N LEU A 63 4.35 13.25 1.25
CA LEU A 63 3.37 13.22 2.34
C LEU A 63 1.93 13.54 1.88
N ARG A 64 1.74 14.02 0.65
CA ARG A 64 0.43 14.33 0.10
C ARG A 64 0.30 13.82 -1.35
N PRO A 65 0.19 12.49 -1.52
CA PRO A 65 0.05 11.93 -2.85
C PRO A 65 -1.22 12.46 -3.53
N ASN A 66 -1.11 12.77 -4.81
CA ASN A 66 -2.27 13.08 -5.66
C ASN A 66 -3.03 11.78 -5.91
N LEU A 67 -4.02 11.49 -5.07
CA LEU A 67 -4.83 10.30 -5.20
C LEU A 67 -5.89 10.51 -6.29
N PRO A 68 -6.11 9.53 -7.18
CA PRO A 68 -7.20 9.61 -8.13
C PRO A 68 -8.53 9.69 -7.39
N LEU A 69 -9.55 10.23 -8.07
CA LEU A 69 -10.92 10.24 -7.53
C LEU A 69 -11.28 8.80 -7.13
N ILE A 70 -11.72 8.62 -5.88
CA ILE A 70 -12.02 7.29 -5.30
C ILE A 70 -12.98 6.57 -6.25
N GLN A 71 -12.45 5.60 -7.00
CA GLN A 71 -13.26 4.76 -7.85
C GLN A 71 -13.87 3.70 -6.95
N ARG A 72 -15.16 3.87 -6.62
CA ARG A 72 -15.90 2.83 -5.92
C ARG A 72 -15.84 1.55 -6.76
N PHE A 73 -15.47 0.44 -6.14
CA PHE A 73 -15.54 -0.86 -6.79
C PHE A 73 -16.98 -1.10 -7.28
N LYS A 74 -17.11 -1.67 -8.48
CA LYS A 74 -18.41 -2.13 -8.96
C LYS A 74 -18.90 -3.22 -8.01
N LYS A 75 -20.19 -3.19 -7.67
CA LYS A 75 -20.82 -4.31 -6.97
C LYS A 75 -20.62 -5.55 -7.84
N GLN A 76 -19.93 -6.55 -7.31
CA GLN A 76 -19.84 -7.85 -7.96
C GLN A 76 -21.14 -8.60 -7.74
N ASP A 77 -21.54 -9.38 -8.74
CA ASP A 77 -22.66 -10.29 -8.60
C ASP A 77 -22.22 -11.45 -7.69
N LEU A 78 -22.86 -11.56 -6.53
CA LEU A 78 -22.61 -12.61 -5.54
C LEU A 78 -23.61 -13.75 -5.64
N SER A 79 -24.31 -13.88 -6.77
CA SER A 79 -25.31 -14.94 -6.97
C SER A 79 -24.75 -16.36 -6.76
N ALA A 80 -23.46 -16.57 -7.02
CA ALA A 80 -22.76 -17.83 -6.75
C ALA A 80 -22.74 -18.24 -5.26
N LEU A 81 -22.89 -17.29 -4.32
CA LEU A 81 -22.99 -17.62 -2.88
C LEU A 81 -24.36 -18.18 -2.50
N ASN A 82 -25.37 -18.06 -3.36
CA ASN A 82 -26.69 -18.66 -3.14
C ASN A 82 -26.72 -20.14 -3.55
N GLU A 83 -25.68 -20.64 -4.21
CA GLU A 83 -25.57 -22.05 -4.56
C GLU A 83 -25.36 -22.89 -3.30
N PRO A 84 -25.94 -24.10 -3.23
CA PRO A 84 -25.71 -24.99 -2.11
C PRO A 84 -24.23 -25.38 -2.04
N ILE A 85 -23.73 -25.56 -0.81
CA ILE A 85 -22.35 -25.98 -0.55
C ILE A 85 -22.06 -27.25 -1.34
N PRO A 86 -21.01 -27.29 -2.20
CA PRO A 86 -20.70 -28.47 -2.99
C PRO A 86 -20.31 -29.62 -2.08
N LEU A 87 -20.76 -30.82 -2.44
CA LEU A 87 -20.43 -32.03 -1.69
C LEU A 87 -18.99 -32.44 -2.00
N ILE A 88 -18.13 -32.33 -0.98
CA ILE A 88 -16.74 -32.80 -1.04
C ILE A 88 -16.76 -34.33 -0.99
N LYS A 89 -16.34 -34.98 -2.08
CA LYS A 89 -16.10 -36.43 -2.12
C LYS A 89 -14.64 -36.68 -1.80
N LEU A 90 -14.38 -37.22 -0.61
CA LEU A 90 -13.07 -37.78 -0.30
C LEU A 90 -12.90 -39.08 -1.09
N LEU A 91 -11.79 -39.17 -1.79
CA LEU A 91 -11.43 -40.32 -2.61
C LEU A 91 -10.73 -41.35 -1.70
N PRO A 92 -11.32 -42.54 -1.47
CA PRO A 92 -10.76 -43.53 -0.55
C PRO A 92 -9.39 -44.05 -1.00
N GLU A 93 -9.04 -43.89 -2.28
CA GLU A 93 -7.73 -44.25 -2.83
C GLU A 93 -6.59 -43.41 -2.24
N PHE A 94 -6.91 -42.27 -1.63
CA PHE A 94 -5.96 -41.37 -0.97
C PHE A 94 -6.09 -41.38 0.56
N ASP A 95 -6.89 -42.28 1.13
CA ASP A 95 -6.86 -42.53 2.56
C ASP A 95 -5.56 -43.24 2.94
N GLY A 96 -4.87 -42.77 3.98
CA GLY A 96 -3.62 -43.40 4.45
C GLY A 96 -2.35 -42.99 3.69
N LEU A 97 -2.37 -41.88 2.93
CA LEU A 97 -1.13 -41.34 2.36
C LEU A 97 -0.05 -41.10 3.43
N ASP A 98 -0.45 -40.63 4.61
CA ASP A 98 0.47 -40.40 5.73
C ASP A 98 1.22 -41.67 6.17
N THR A 99 0.59 -42.85 6.06
CA THR A 99 1.25 -44.13 6.36
C THR A 99 2.15 -44.56 5.22
N ALA A 100 1.69 -44.41 3.97
CA ALA A 100 2.50 -44.73 2.78
C ALA A 100 3.79 -43.87 2.70
N TYR A 101 3.72 -42.59 3.07
CA TYR A 101 4.90 -41.72 3.13
C TYR A 101 5.90 -42.19 4.19
N LYS A 102 5.44 -42.58 5.38
CA LYS A 102 6.32 -43.10 6.43
C LYS A 102 6.97 -44.43 6.05
N GLU A 103 6.24 -45.32 5.39
CA GLU A 103 6.77 -46.59 4.87
C GLU A 103 7.81 -46.36 3.77
N SER A 104 7.63 -45.33 2.94
CA SER A 104 8.60 -44.96 1.91
C SER A 104 9.91 -44.39 2.47
N GLU A 105 9.88 -43.76 3.65
CA GLU A 105 11.10 -43.30 4.35
C GLU A 105 11.86 -44.47 5.01
N THR A 106 11.16 -45.56 5.31
CA THR A 106 11.74 -46.83 5.79
C THR A 106 12.18 -47.72 4.63
N ILE A 107 13.02 -47.22 3.73
CA ILE A 107 13.71 -48.09 2.75
C ILE A 107 14.65 -49.02 3.53
N SER A 108 14.48 -50.34 3.36
CA SER A 108 15.38 -51.35 3.94
C SER A 108 16.82 -51.07 3.50
N GLU A 109 17.80 -51.24 4.40
CA GLU A 109 19.21 -51.01 4.06
C GLU A 109 19.65 -51.87 2.86
N SER A 110 19.11 -53.08 2.73
CA SER A 110 19.29 -53.96 1.57
C SER A 110 18.86 -53.33 0.24
N ASP A 111 17.76 -52.58 0.26
CA ASP A 111 17.18 -51.99 -0.95
C ASP A 111 17.96 -50.74 -1.38
N LYS A 112 18.56 -50.03 -0.40
CA LYS A 112 19.50 -48.94 -0.66
C LYS A 112 20.80 -49.46 -1.27
N GLU A 113 21.34 -50.56 -0.74
CA GLU A 113 22.55 -51.19 -1.28
C GLU A 113 22.32 -51.70 -2.71
N LEU A 114 21.22 -52.40 -2.97
CA LEU A 114 20.85 -52.86 -4.31
C LEU A 114 20.65 -51.69 -5.30
N GLY A 115 20.00 -50.61 -4.87
CA GLY A 115 19.83 -49.42 -5.70
C GLY A 115 21.16 -48.77 -6.08
N LEU A 116 22.13 -48.77 -5.18
CA LEU A 116 23.48 -48.26 -5.46
C LEU A 116 24.24 -49.18 -6.42
N GLU A 117 24.11 -50.50 -6.27
CA GLU A 117 24.81 -51.49 -7.10
C GLU A 117 24.27 -51.59 -8.54
N LEU A 118 22.96 -51.37 -8.73
CA LEU A 118 22.32 -51.46 -10.06
C LEU A 118 22.46 -50.20 -10.91
N PHE A 119 22.68 -49.04 -10.29
CA PHE A 119 22.77 -47.74 -10.96
C PHE A 119 24.14 -47.07 -10.83
N SER A 120 25.15 -47.77 -10.30
CA SER A 120 26.58 -47.37 -10.36
C SER A 120 27.20 -47.62 -11.72
#